data_AF-A0A0G1CQE9-F1
#
_entry.id   AF-A0A0G1CQE9-F1
#
_cell.length_a   1.000
_cell.length_b   1.000
_cell.length_c   1.000
_cell.angle_alpha   90.00
_cell.angle_beta   90.00
_cell.angle_gamma   90.00
#
_symmetry.space_group_name_H-M   'P 1'
#
loop_
_entity.id
_entity.type
_entity.pdbx_description
1 polymer ?
#
loop_
_entity_poly.entity_id
_entity_poly.type
_entity_poly.pdbx_seq_one_letter_code
_entity_poly.pdbx_strand_id
1 'polypeptide(L)'
;MRIQKEVWLVVAAVGFLLAWLIDRLAGPVSITVGGPIAFLKSNALLSRYPFTATAIIIRSIALFISTMLLVTSIMERKYFTKAIILFFVGALAEFYAIQQLANGFALTSAQWTLSIAYGSLSLAVGIIWMVLMGIWSAFNEEKGVPPPPENSGSVLTP
;
A
#
# COMPACT_ATOMS: atom_id res chain seq x y z
N MET A 1 -15.05 -11.61 -10.19
CA MET A 1 -13.82 -10.83 -9.89
C MET A 1 -12.76 -11.62 -9.08
N ARG A 2 -12.67 -12.96 -9.23
CA ARG A 2 -11.64 -13.79 -8.55
C ARG A 2 -10.33 -13.87 -9.36
N ILE A 3 -10.45 -14.11 -10.67
CA ILE A 3 -9.32 -14.18 -11.61
C ILE A 3 -8.44 -12.92 -11.56
N GLN A 4 -9.04 -11.72 -11.46
CA GLN A 4 -8.26 -10.48 -11.36
C GLN A 4 -7.39 -10.42 -10.09
N LYS A 5 -7.89 -10.91 -8.95
CA LYS A 5 -7.11 -10.94 -7.71
C LYS A 5 -5.97 -11.94 -7.78
N GLU A 6 -6.21 -13.11 -8.39
CA GLU A 6 -5.20 -14.13 -8.63
C GLU A 6 -4.08 -13.63 -9.55
N VAL A 7 -4.42 -12.92 -10.64
CA VAL A 7 -3.43 -12.29 -11.52
C VAL A 7 -2.55 -11.31 -10.76
N TRP A 8 -3.16 -10.39 -9.99
CA TRP A 8 -2.39 -9.43 -9.19
C TRP A 8 -1.53 -10.10 -8.11
N LEU A 9 -1.99 -11.21 -7.53
CA LEU A 9 -1.21 -12.00 -6.58
C LEU A 9 0.01 -12.62 -7.27
N VAL A 10 -0.16 -13.19 -8.46
CA VAL A 10 0.95 -13.73 -9.26
C VAL A 10 1.93 -12.61 -9.63
N VAL A 11 1.45 -11.44 -10.04
CA VAL A 11 2.29 -10.27 -10.33
C VAL A 11 3.13 -9.88 -9.10
N ALA A 12 2.54 -9.83 -7.92
CA ALA A 12 3.28 -9.53 -6.69
C ALA A 12 4.33 -10.61 -6.37
N ALA A 13 3.97 -11.88 -6.49
CA ALA A 13 4.89 -13.00 -6.26
C ALA A 13 6.08 -12.99 -7.23
N VAL A 14 5.81 -12.77 -8.53
CA VAL A 14 6.85 -12.60 -9.55
C VAL A 14 7.71 -11.37 -9.25
N GLY A 15 7.12 -10.26 -8.80
CA GLY A 15 7.87 -9.08 -8.36
C GLY A 15 8.85 -9.38 -7.23
N PHE A 16 8.41 -10.10 -6.20
CA PHE A 16 9.31 -10.53 -5.11
C PHE A 16 10.44 -11.45 -5.60
N LEU A 17 10.12 -12.42 -6.47
CA LEU A 17 11.11 -13.33 -7.05
C LEU A 17 12.14 -12.60 -7.91
N LEU A 18 11.69 -11.65 -8.73
CA LEU A 18 12.56 -10.82 -9.56
C LEU A 18 13.49 -9.95 -8.70
N ALA A 19 12.95 -9.27 -7.68
CA ALA A 19 13.77 -8.47 -6.77
C ALA A 19 14.82 -9.33 -6.05
N TRP A 20 14.44 -10.53 -5.60
CA TRP A 20 15.35 -11.48 -4.98
C TRP A 20 16.45 -11.95 -5.94
N LEU A 21 16.11 -12.25 -7.20
CA LEU A 21 17.08 -12.66 -8.21
C LEU A 21 18.07 -11.53 -8.50
N ILE A 22 17.59 -10.29 -8.63
CA ILE A 22 18.43 -9.12 -8.89
C ILE A 22 19.41 -8.89 -7.73
N ASP A 23 18.97 -8.98 -6.48
CA ASP A 23 19.89 -8.86 -5.33
C ASP A 23 20.96 -9.94 -5.33
N ARG A 24 20.62 -11.16 -5.75
CA ARG A 24 21.59 -12.25 -5.87
C ARG A 24 22.62 -12.00 -6.97
N LEU A 25 22.22 -11.35 -8.06
CA LEU A 25 23.12 -10.93 -9.13
C LEU A 25 23.98 -9.71 -8.74
N ALA A 26 23.45 -8.81 -7.90
CA ALA A 26 24.16 -7.63 -7.42
C ALA A 26 25.29 -7.96 -6.43
N GLY A 27 25.22 -9.12 -5.77
CA GLY A 27 26.21 -9.55 -4.78
C GLY A 27 26.03 -8.86 -3.41
N PRO A 28 26.98 -9.04 -2.48
CA PRO A 28 26.88 -8.46 -1.14
C PRO A 28 27.03 -6.94 -1.20
N VAL A 29 25.96 -6.21 -0.83
CA VAL A 29 25.93 -4.75 -0.83
C VAL A 29 25.77 -4.24 0.61
N SER A 30 26.71 -3.39 1.05
CA SER A 30 26.61 -2.67 2.31
C SER A 30 26.11 -1.25 2.05
N ILE A 31 24.88 -0.97 2.50
CA ILE A 31 24.25 0.34 2.39
C ILE A 31 24.09 0.90 3.80
N THR A 32 24.77 2.02 4.08
CA THR A 32 24.60 2.77 5.32
C THR A 32 23.98 4.12 4.97
N VAL A 33 22.71 4.30 5.33
CA VAL A 33 21.95 5.54 5.09
C VAL A 33 21.15 5.89 6.34
N GLY A 34 21.18 7.17 6.73
CA GLY A 34 20.44 7.64 7.92
C GLY A 34 18.92 7.72 7.72
N GLY A 35 18.41 7.46 6.52
CA GLY A 35 16.97 7.40 6.27
C GLY A 35 16.60 7.18 4.79
N PRO A 36 15.32 6.93 4.50
CA PRO A 36 14.87 6.57 3.15
C PRO A 36 15.06 7.68 2.11
N ILE A 37 14.85 8.94 2.51
CA ILE A 37 15.02 10.09 1.62
C ILE A 37 16.50 10.34 1.29
N ALA A 38 17.40 10.06 2.23
CA ALA A 38 18.84 10.24 2.02
C ALA A 38 19.39 9.30 0.93
N PHE A 39 18.83 8.08 0.82
CA PHE A 39 19.18 7.14 -0.24
C PHE A 39 18.80 7.67 -1.64
N LEU A 40 17.57 8.16 -1.83
CA LEU A 40 17.11 8.68 -3.13
C LEU A 40 17.87 9.94 -3.56
N LYS A 41 18.29 10.78 -2.62
CA LYS A 41 19.06 12.00 -2.93
C LYS A 41 20.52 11.71 -3.27
N SER A 42 21.04 10.53 -2.92
CA SER A 42 22.44 10.19 -3.14
C SER A 42 22.68 9.64 -4.55
N ASN A 43 23.02 10.52 -5.48
CA ASN A 43 23.38 10.12 -6.85
C ASN A 43 24.56 9.11 -6.87
N ALA A 44 25.50 9.25 -5.93
CA ALA A 44 26.63 8.34 -5.79
C ALA A 44 26.21 6.90 -5.43
N LEU A 45 25.22 6.72 -4.55
CA LEU A 45 24.72 5.39 -4.18
C LEU A 45 23.91 4.76 -5.31
N LEU A 46 23.07 5.53 -5.99
CA LEU A 46 22.27 5.05 -7.12
C LEU A 46 23.14 4.62 -8.30
N SER A 47 24.20 5.38 -8.60
CA SER A 47 25.14 5.04 -9.67
C SER A 47 26.05 3.85 -9.31
N ARG A 48 26.38 3.68 -8.01
CA ARG A 48 27.21 2.57 -7.54
C ARG A 48 26.46 1.25 -7.42
N TYR A 49 25.16 1.30 -7.07
CA TYR A 49 24.33 0.12 -6.85
C TYR A 49 23.02 0.17 -7.67
N PRO A 50 23.09 0.23 -9.00
CA PRO A 50 21.90 0.39 -9.85
C PRO A 50 20.97 -0.83 -9.76
N PHE A 51 21.53 -2.06 -9.76
CA PHE A 51 20.75 -3.28 -9.61
C PHE A 51 20.02 -3.35 -8.27
N THR A 52 20.69 -2.96 -7.19
CA THR A 52 20.06 -2.92 -5.86
C THR A 52 18.95 -1.88 -5.79
N ALA A 53 19.16 -0.69 -6.40
CA ALA A 53 18.10 0.31 -6.50
C ALA A 53 16.88 -0.22 -7.26
N THR A 54 17.10 -0.93 -8.38
CA THR A 54 16.03 -1.58 -9.14
C THR A 54 15.32 -2.65 -8.31
N ALA A 55 16.05 -3.51 -7.59
CA ALA A 55 15.48 -4.54 -6.72
C ALA A 55 14.62 -3.92 -5.61
N ILE A 56 15.07 -2.82 -5.01
CA ILE A 56 14.31 -2.06 -4.02
C ILE A 56 12.98 -1.57 -4.61
N ILE A 57 13.02 -0.93 -5.78
CA ILE A 57 11.81 -0.39 -6.45
C ILE A 57 10.82 -1.51 -6.77
N ILE A 58 11.27 -2.61 -7.38
CA ILE A 58 10.42 -3.75 -7.72
C ILE A 58 9.79 -4.35 -6.46
N ARG A 59 10.58 -4.51 -5.39
CA ARG A 59 10.08 -5.03 -4.11
C ARG A 59 9.06 -4.10 -3.48
N SER A 60 9.26 -2.78 -3.53
CA SER A 60 8.29 -1.81 -3.03
C SER A 60 6.96 -1.89 -3.76
N ILE A 61 6.99 -2.06 -5.09
CA ILE A 61 5.77 -2.27 -5.90
C ILE A 61 5.10 -3.59 -5.50
N ALA A 62 5.86 -4.67 -5.32
CA ALA A 62 5.32 -5.96 -4.89
C ALA A 62 4.66 -5.88 -3.50
N LEU A 63 5.29 -5.16 -2.56
CA LEU A 63 4.73 -4.88 -1.23
C LEU A 63 3.42 -4.09 -1.33
N PHE A 64 3.40 -3.01 -2.12
CA PHE A 64 2.19 -2.22 -2.36
C PHE A 64 1.03 -3.08 -2.86
N ILE A 65 1.26 -3.86 -3.93
CA ILE A 65 0.23 -4.72 -4.52
C ILE A 65 -0.25 -5.75 -3.49
N SER A 66 0.66 -6.38 -2.76
CA SER A 66 0.33 -7.39 -1.75
C SER A 66 -0.52 -6.82 -0.61
N THR A 67 -0.14 -5.65 -0.08
CA THR A 67 -0.90 -4.98 0.98
C THR A 67 -2.28 -4.55 0.49
N MET A 68 -2.38 -4.01 -0.74
CA MET A 68 -3.66 -3.66 -1.34
C MET A 68 -4.56 -4.89 -1.53
N LEU A 69 -4.03 -5.99 -2.05
CA LEU A 69 -4.77 -7.24 -2.21
C LEU A 69 -5.28 -7.77 -0.87
N LEU A 70 -4.44 -7.76 0.15
CA LEU A 70 -4.80 -8.23 1.49
C LEU A 70 -5.95 -7.41 2.07
N VAL A 71 -5.82 -6.08 2.09
CA VAL A 71 -6.88 -5.20 2.64
C VAL A 71 -8.18 -5.28 1.82
N THR A 72 -8.07 -5.41 0.49
CA THR A 72 -9.26 -5.55 -0.36
C THR A 72 -9.91 -6.92 -0.29
N SER A 73 -9.20 -7.95 0.17
CA SER A 73 -9.73 -9.31 0.30
C SER A 73 -10.45 -9.58 1.62
N ILE A 74 -10.07 -8.90 2.71
CA ILE A 74 -10.64 -9.19 4.05
C ILE A 74 -12.07 -8.65 4.20
N MET A 75 -12.40 -7.53 3.56
CA MET A 75 -13.67 -6.83 3.77
C MET A 75 -14.31 -6.43 2.44
N GLU A 76 -15.61 -6.65 2.29
CA GLU A 76 -16.37 -6.17 1.14
C GLU A 76 -16.99 -4.78 1.42
N ARG A 77 -16.93 -3.89 0.42
CA ARG A 77 -17.58 -2.55 0.36
C ARG A 77 -17.31 -1.53 1.50
N LYS A 78 -16.54 -1.86 2.54
CA LYS A 78 -16.17 -0.95 3.63
C LYS A 78 -14.94 -0.09 3.29
N TYR A 79 -15.06 0.81 2.32
CA TYR A 79 -13.93 1.57 1.76
C TYR A 79 -13.21 2.48 2.77
N PHE A 80 -13.95 3.21 3.62
CA PHE A 80 -13.34 4.06 4.66
C PHE A 80 -12.53 3.24 5.67
N THR A 81 -13.07 2.11 6.14
CA THR A 81 -12.34 1.24 7.07
C THR A 81 -11.06 0.69 6.44
N LYS A 82 -11.09 0.33 5.15
CA LYS A 82 -9.89 -0.09 4.41
C LYS A 82 -8.85 1.02 4.34
N ALA A 83 -9.27 2.27 4.07
CA ALA A 83 -8.38 3.42 4.05
C ALA A 83 -7.71 3.63 5.42
N ILE A 84 -8.46 3.51 6.52
CA ILE A 84 -7.92 3.60 7.88
C ILE A 84 -6.90 2.48 8.14
N ILE A 85 -7.21 1.23 7.79
CA ILE A 85 -6.27 0.10 7.94
C ILE A 85 -4.99 0.36 7.15
N LEU A 86 -5.11 0.79 5.88
CA LEU A 86 -3.95 1.11 5.04
C LEU A 86 -3.11 2.25 5.61
N PHE A 87 -3.76 3.27 6.18
CA PHE A 87 -3.07 4.37 6.84
C PHE A 87 -2.25 3.88 8.04
N PHE A 88 -2.84 3.08 8.92
CA PHE A 88 -2.12 2.52 10.08
C PHE A 88 -0.98 1.59 9.66
N VAL A 89 -1.22 0.69 8.71
CA VAL A 89 -0.19 -0.23 8.20
C VAL A 89 0.95 0.55 7.56
N GLY A 90 0.64 1.56 6.73
CA GLY A 90 1.64 2.43 6.10
C GLY A 90 2.44 3.25 7.10
N ALA A 91 1.78 3.89 8.06
CA ALA A 91 2.44 4.70 9.08
C ALA A 91 3.36 3.85 9.98
N LEU A 92 2.90 2.67 10.41
CA LEU A 92 3.73 1.75 11.20
C LEU A 92 4.93 1.23 10.42
N ALA A 93 4.75 0.90 9.14
CA ALA A 93 5.82 0.45 8.26
C ALA A 93 6.87 1.56 8.03
N GLU A 94 6.43 2.81 7.87
CA GLU A 94 7.33 3.96 7.74
C GLU A 94 8.12 4.21 9.04
N PHE A 95 7.45 4.23 10.19
CA PHE A 95 8.12 4.40 11.49
C PHE A 95 9.08 3.25 11.79
N TYR A 96 8.71 2.02 11.43
CA TYR A 96 9.60 0.87 11.49
C TYR A 96 10.85 1.12 10.64
N ALA A 97 10.69 1.57 9.40
CA ALA A 97 11.81 1.78 8.49
C ALA A 97 12.75 2.90 8.96
N ILE A 98 12.20 4.01 9.46
CA ILE A 98 12.99 5.11 10.02
C ILE A 98 13.81 4.64 11.22
N GLN A 99 13.18 3.94 12.17
CA GLN A 99 13.87 3.43 13.36
C GLN A 99 14.96 2.43 12.99
N GLN A 100 14.69 1.55 12.02
CA GLN A 100 15.66 0.57 11.56
C GLN A 100 16.90 1.20 10.94
N LEU A 101 16.72 2.22 10.10
CA LEU A 101 17.84 2.91 9.45
C LEU A 101 18.61 3.81 10.43
N ALA A 102 17.94 4.39 11.43
CA ALA A 102 18.57 5.29 12.39
C ALA A 102 19.32 4.57 13.52
N ASN A 103 18.77 3.46 14.04
CA ASN A 103 19.26 2.85 15.29
C ASN A 103 20.32 1.75 15.07
N GLY A 104 20.63 1.37 13.83
CA GLY A 104 21.68 0.40 13.52
C GLY A 104 21.41 -1.06 13.97
N PHE A 105 20.35 -1.31 14.74
CA PHE A 105 19.90 -2.65 15.15
C PHE A 105 19.17 -3.37 14.02
N ALA A 106 19.91 -3.74 12.97
CA ALA A 106 19.35 -4.26 11.72
C ALA A 106 18.64 -5.63 11.85
N LEU A 107 17.37 -5.64 12.25
CA LEU A 107 16.47 -6.81 12.15
C LEU A 107 16.26 -7.26 10.69
N THR A 108 16.24 -6.29 9.78
CA THR A 108 16.17 -6.45 8.33
C THR A 108 17.33 -5.71 7.67
N SER A 109 17.79 -6.22 6.52
CA SER A 109 18.81 -5.53 5.72
C SER A 109 18.32 -4.16 5.24
N ALA A 110 19.23 -3.20 5.05
CA ALA A 110 18.89 -1.87 4.55
C ALA A 110 18.06 -1.89 3.25
N GLN A 111 18.32 -2.84 2.35
CA GLN A 111 17.55 -3.01 1.11
C GLN A 111 16.07 -3.30 1.38
N TRP A 112 15.79 -4.23 2.29
CA TRP A 112 14.42 -4.55 2.73
C TRP A 112 13.78 -3.36 3.45
N THR A 113 14.52 -2.69 4.33
CA THR A 113 14.01 -1.53 5.07
C THR A 113 13.63 -0.38 4.13
N LEU A 114 14.47 -0.06 3.13
CA LEU A 114 14.17 0.92 2.10
C LEU A 114 12.97 0.49 1.24
N SER A 115 12.89 -0.80 0.92
CA SER A 115 11.76 -1.33 0.13
C SER A 115 10.43 -1.19 0.89
N ILE A 116 10.45 -1.42 2.20
CA ILE A 116 9.30 -1.22 3.09
C ILE A 116 8.91 0.24 3.12
N ALA A 117 9.87 1.17 3.32
CA ALA A 117 9.59 2.62 3.35
C ALA A 117 8.94 3.13 2.05
N TYR A 118 9.49 2.79 0.88
CA TYR A 118 8.88 3.24 -0.38
C TYR A 118 7.56 2.52 -0.68
N GLY A 119 7.44 1.25 -0.25
CA GLY A 119 6.20 0.49 -0.30
C GLY A 119 5.10 1.15 0.54
N SER A 120 5.40 1.51 1.79
CA SER A 120 4.46 2.20 2.70
C SER A 120 4.06 3.57 2.17
N LEU A 121 5.02 4.35 1.68
CA LEU A 121 4.74 5.67 1.10
C LEU A 121 3.78 5.56 -0.09
N SER A 122 3.95 4.55 -0.94
CA SER A 122 3.06 4.34 -2.09
C SER A 122 1.62 3.96 -1.69
N LEU A 123 1.39 3.45 -0.47
CA LEU A 123 0.04 3.18 0.03
C LEU A 123 -0.80 4.46 0.15
N ALA A 124 -0.18 5.64 0.26
CA ALA A 124 -0.89 6.93 0.22
C ALA A 124 -1.79 7.05 -1.02
N VAL A 125 -1.33 6.57 -2.18
CA VAL A 125 -2.11 6.56 -3.43
C VAL A 125 -3.36 5.70 -3.27
N GLY A 126 -3.24 4.51 -2.70
CA GLY A 126 -4.40 3.64 -2.52
C GLY A 126 -5.31 4.06 -1.37
N ILE A 127 -4.80 4.77 -0.36
CA ILE A 127 -5.63 5.43 0.68
C ILE A 127 -6.52 6.47 0.01
N ILE A 128 -5.94 7.37 -0.81
CA ILE A 128 -6.70 8.38 -1.57
C ILE A 128 -7.77 7.70 -2.43
N TRP A 129 -7.40 6.65 -3.16
CA TRP A 129 -8.34 5.88 -3.98
C TRP A 129 -9.50 5.29 -3.17
N MET A 130 -9.22 4.68 -2.02
CA MET A 130 -10.26 4.10 -1.14
C MET A 130 -11.19 5.17 -0.57
N VAL A 131 -10.66 6.34 -0.20
CA VAL A 131 -11.49 7.46 0.27
C VAL A 131 -12.43 7.94 -0.86
N LEU A 132 -11.94 8.12 -2.07
CA LEU A 132 -12.76 8.51 -3.23
C LEU A 132 -13.87 7.49 -3.51
N MET A 133 -13.53 6.19 -3.49
CA MET A 133 -14.51 5.12 -3.66
C MET A 133 -15.56 5.08 -2.54
N GLY A 134 -15.16 5.37 -1.30
CA GLY A 134 -16.07 5.48 -0.16
C GLY A 134 -17.06 6.64 -0.29
N ILE A 135 -16.58 7.79 -0.73
CA ILE A 135 -17.41 8.97 -1.03
C ILE A 135 -18.41 8.63 -2.16
N TRP A 136 -17.92 8.03 -3.26
CA TRP A 136 -18.77 7.66 -4.40
C TRP A 136 -19.83 6.61 -4.03
N SER A 137 -19.51 5.64 -3.18
CA SER A 137 -20.50 4.66 -2.72
C SER A 137 -21.60 5.29 -1.87
N ALA A 138 -21.26 6.23 -0.98
CA ALA A 138 -22.23 6.89 -0.12
C ALA A 138 -23.28 7.68 -0.94
N PHE A 139 -22.84 8.41 -1.96
CA PHE A 139 -23.76 9.15 -2.84
C PHE A 139 -24.69 8.28 -3.69
N ASN A 140 -24.31 7.03 -3.97
CA ASN A 140 -25.16 6.12 -4.76
C ASN A 140 -26.14 5.33 -3.89
N GLU A 141 -25.83 5.09 -2.63
CA GLU A 141 -26.75 4.46 -1.68
C GLU A 141 -27.94 5.37 -1.34
N GLU A 142 -27.72 6.69 -1.27
CA GLU A 142 -28.77 7.68 -0.95
C GLU A 142 -29.82 7.82 -2.07
N LYS A 143 -29.49 7.49 -3.32
CA LYS A 143 -30.42 7.51 -4.46
C LYS A 143 -31.39 6.32 -4.51
N GLY A 144 -31.28 5.37 -3.58
CA GLY A 144 -32.07 4.13 -3.55
C GLY A 144 -33.25 4.12 -2.58
N VAL A 145 -33.53 5.21 -1.85
CA VAL A 145 -34.64 5.29 -0.89
C VAL A 145 -35.83 6.01 -1.54
N PRO A 146 -36.95 5.33 -1.85
CA PRO A 146 -38.16 6.02 -2.29
C PRO A 146 -38.66 6.93 -1.15
N PRO A 147 -39.17 8.15 -1.45
CA PRO A 147 -39.76 8.98 -0.42
C PRO A 147 -40.93 8.23 0.26
N PRO A 148 -41.15 8.40 1.57
CA PRO A 148 -42.32 7.84 2.23
C PRO A 148 -43.58 8.34 1.51
N PRO A 149 -44.58 7.47 1.29
CA PRO A 149 -45.75 7.83 0.48
C PRO A 149 -46.44 9.07 1.02
N GLU A 150 -46.55 10.07 0.16
CA GLU A 150 -47.28 11.33 0.34
C GLU A 150 -48.79 11.07 0.31
N ASN A 151 -49.31 10.34 1.29
CA ASN A 151 -50.72 10.42 1.71
C ASN A 151 -50.99 9.54 2.93
N SER A 152 -50.90 10.14 4.10
CA SER A 152 -51.75 9.74 5.23
C SER A 152 -52.24 10.99 5.96
N GLY A 153 -52.65 11.98 5.16
CA GLY A 153 -53.50 13.07 5.61
C GLY A 153 -54.96 12.66 5.46
N SER A 154 -55.67 12.68 6.59
CA SER A 154 -57.14 12.76 6.75
C SER A 154 -58.01 11.64 6.17
N VAL A 155 -58.52 10.77 7.06
CA VAL A 155 -59.98 10.62 7.20
C VAL A 155 -60.31 10.61 8.70
N LEU A 156 -60.92 11.70 9.13
CA LEU A 156 -61.66 11.85 10.38
C LEU A 156 -62.78 10.79 10.45
N THR A 157 -62.84 10.04 11.56
CA THR A 157 -64.03 9.69 12.41
C THR A 157 -65.27 9.06 11.73
N PRO A 158 -66.11 8.24 12.42
CA PRO A 158 -66.60 8.37 13.80
C PRO A 158 -66.02 7.37 14.80
#